data_AF-A0A485NEF3-F1
#
_entry.id   AF-A0A485NEF3-F1
#
_cell.length_a   1.000
_cell.length_b   1.000
_cell.length_c   1.000
_cell.angle_alpha   90.00
_cell.angle_beta   90.00
_cell.angle_gamma   90.00
#
_symmetry.space_group_name_H-M   'P 1'
#
loop_
_entity.id
_entity.type
_entity.pdbx_description
1 polymer ?
#
loop_
_entity_poly.entity_id
_entity_poly.type
_entity_poly.pdbx_seq_one_letter_code
_entity_poly.pdbx_strand_id
1 'polypeptide(L)'
;MTFKSARKKKITKAERLKQLQEEEERRQKEEEEARVKHEKEEMERLERQRIEREKWHQLEAKDLERRNEELEELYLLEECFPEAEKLKRDTRLLSQWNHYIQCDGSPDPSVSPEINTFISLWKEETNETLEEVIAKSKLVLNLIEKLRLLLLQTPSYDLEDKTIIQYRGSILELQELLHLKFNVATERLLRQASTLADLDSGNMEKVIQDENVTLYVWANLKKNPRYRSVRFSETQIRFEIPRILATSGIAIRLLHTHYDHATPLRPVSASLQGHTATVTHFVKDEVQKGEAEISKELQEEYKQQECESVSVCEEETKVEEQGDIEVQMSFVQEESEATKCKLEMKLLSEAVFAAQLLLIENANEKPCFCEDNEVDLCQFTTLGGVYHLDIFELPPQCKPMKGWMIVEILKEGLQKYIYPPESTEDFETENAFPPIEVTLEVQENVIFFEDPMVAR
;
A
#
# COMPACT_ATOMS: atom_id res chain seq x y z
N MET A 1 35.21 104.35 -45.07
CA MET A 1 35.95 103.53 -44.08
C MET A 1 34.97 103.28 -42.94
N THR A 2 34.61 102.09 -42.49
CA THR A 2 35.39 100.87 -42.29
C THR A 2 34.43 99.73 -41.89
N PHE A 3 34.83 98.50 -42.19
CA PHE A 3 34.06 97.27 -42.05
C PHE A 3 33.58 96.91 -40.63
N LYS A 4 32.39 96.28 -40.59
CA LYS A 4 31.85 95.48 -39.47
C LYS A 4 32.72 94.24 -39.21
N SER A 5 32.95 93.92 -37.94
CA SER A 5 33.03 92.52 -37.49
C SER A 5 32.63 92.44 -36.01
N ALA A 6 31.62 91.62 -35.74
CA ALA A 6 31.05 91.42 -34.42
C ALA A 6 32.06 90.66 -33.55
N ARG A 7 32.56 91.31 -32.50
CA ARG A 7 33.49 90.71 -31.54
C ARG A 7 32.76 89.69 -30.68
N LYS A 8 33.00 88.40 -30.93
CA LYS A 8 32.76 87.29 -30.01
C LYS A 8 33.45 87.60 -28.66
N LYS A 9 32.68 87.56 -27.57
CA LYS A 9 33.14 87.80 -26.19
C LYS A 9 34.35 86.90 -25.89
N LYS A 10 35.49 87.52 -25.60
CA LYS A 10 36.68 86.86 -25.07
C LYS A 10 36.39 86.52 -23.61
N ILE A 11 36.35 85.23 -23.28
CA ILE A 11 36.23 84.75 -21.89
C ILE A 11 37.37 85.37 -21.09
N THR A 12 37.02 86.05 -20.02
CA THR A 12 37.94 86.86 -19.22
C THR A 12 38.85 85.94 -18.41
N LYS A 13 40.10 86.33 -18.11
CA LYS A 13 41.05 85.51 -17.30
C LYS A 13 40.45 85.09 -15.94
N ALA A 14 39.52 85.88 -15.42
CA ALA A 14 38.74 85.61 -14.21
C ALA A 14 37.63 84.53 -14.39
N GLU A 15 37.02 84.41 -15.56
CA GLU A 15 36.03 83.36 -15.84
C GLU A 15 36.70 81.98 -16.02
N ARG A 16 37.89 81.92 -16.64
CA ARG A 16 38.66 80.67 -16.74
C ARG A 16 39.18 80.17 -15.38
N LEU A 17 39.58 81.08 -14.49
CA LEU A 17 39.99 80.73 -13.11
C LEU A 17 38.81 80.25 -12.27
N LYS A 18 37.64 80.89 -12.39
CA LYS A 18 36.41 80.41 -11.75
C LYS A 18 35.97 79.05 -12.27
N GLN A 19 36.04 78.82 -13.58
CA GLN A 19 35.72 77.50 -14.16
C GLN A 19 36.68 76.40 -13.70
N LEU A 20 37.98 76.69 -13.56
CA LEU A 20 38.96 75.72 -13.02
C LEU A 20 38.72 75.43 -11.54
N GLN A 21 38.41 76.45 -10.71
CA GLN A 21 38.08 76.26 -9.30
C GLN A 21 36.76 75.51 -9.11
N GLU A 22 35.75 75.81 -9.92
CA GLU A 22 34.45 75.13 -9.89
C GLU A 22 34.58 73.67 -10.38
N GLU A 23 35.45 73.38 -11.36
CA GLU A 23 35.74 72.03 -11.81
C GLU A 23 36.59 71.22 -10.81
N GLU A 24 37.45 71.88 -10.04
CA GLU A 24 38.24 71.28 -8.96
C GLU A 24 37.38 71.03 -7.71
N GLU A 25 36.52 71.97 -7.32
CA GLU A 25 35.50 71.76 -6.28
C GLU A 25 34.48 70.70 -6.68
N ARG A 26 34.08 70.64 -7.97
CA ARG A 26 33.21 69.58 -8.48
C ARG A 26 33.89 68.22 -8.43
N ARG A 27 35.18 68.13 -8.79
CA ARG A 27 35.98 66.91 -8.63
C ARG A 27 36.11 66.47 -7.17
N GLN A 28 36.35 67.42 -6.26
CA GLN A 28 36.42 67.10 -4.82
C GLN A 28 35.08 66.63 -4.26
N LYS A 29 33.96 67.23 -4.68
CA LYS A 29 32.61 66.76 -4.32
C LYS A 29 32.29 65.39 -4.92
N GLU A 30 32.64 65.15 -6.18
CA GLU A 30 32.45 63.85 -6.84
C GLU A 30 33.31 62.76 -6.16
N GLU A 31 34.54 63.07 -5.73
CA GLU A 31 35.42 62.15 -5.02
C GLU A 31 34.94 61.85 -3.58
N GLU A 32 34.43 62.86 -2.88
CA GLU A 32 33.83 62.69 -1.55
C GLU A 32 32.49 61.94 -1.61
N GLU A 33 31.65 62.22 -2.61
CA GLU A 33 30.43 61.47 -2.89
C GLU A 33 30.74 60.02 -3.27
N ALA A 34 31.79 59.77 -4.05
CA ALA A 34 32.24 58.42 -4.38
C ALA A 34 32.73 57.67 -3.13
N ARG A 35 33.47 58.33 -2.24
CA ARG A 35 33.94 57.75 -0.96
C ARG A 35 32.77 57.39 -0.04
N VAL A 36 31.81 58.30 0.14
CA VAL A 36 30.61 58.06 0.96
C VAL A 36 29.72 56.98 0.35
N LYS A 37 29.62 56.91 -0.98
CA LYS A 37 28.88 55.85 -1.67
C LYS A 37 29.54 54.48 -1.48
N HIS A 38 30.87 54.41 -1.61
CA HIS A 38 31.62 53.18 -1.34
C HIS A 38 31.49 52.72 0.11
N GLU A 39 31.56 53.63 1.08
CA GLU A 39 31.33 53.32 2.51
C GLU A 39 29.90 52.80 2.75
N LYS A 40 28.89 53.41 2.12
CA LYS A 40 27.49 52.92 2.21
C LYS A 40 27.30 51.55 1.56
N GLU A 41 27.91 51.30 0.41
CA GLU A 41 27.85 50.01 -0.27
C GLU A 41 28.56 48.91 0.52
N GLU A 42 29.70 49.20 1.16
CA GLU A 42 30.39 48.28 2.06
C GLU A 42 29.56 47.98 3.31
N MET A 43 28.94 48.99 3.91
CA MET A 43 28.02 48.81 5.04
C MET A 43 26.80 47.96 4.65
N GLU A 44 26.21 48.20 3.48
CA GLU A 44 25.08 47.42 2.98
C GLU A 44 25.46 45.97 2.66
N ARG A 45 26.67 45.72 2.13
CA ARG A 45 27.20 44.36 1.94
C ARG A 45 27.35 43.63 3.27
N LEU A 46 27.93 44.28 4.27
CA LEU A 46 28.11 43.70 5.61
C LEU A 46 26.76 43.43 6.28
N GLU A 47 25.76 44.29 6.10
CA GLU A 47 24.41 44.09 6.60
C GLU A 47 23.71 42.91 5.91
N ARG A 48 23.81 42.80 4.58
CA ARG A 48 23.30 41.64 3.83
C ARG A 48 23.95 40.33 4.30
N GLN A 49 25.27 40.32 4.51
CA GLN A 49 25.98 39.15 5.04
C GLN A 49 25.57 38.79 6.48
N ARG A 50 25.14 39.75 7.30
CA ARG A 50 24.60 39.47 8.64
C ARG A 50 23.22 38.84 8.54
N ILE A 51 22.33 39.41 7.71
CA ILE A 51 20.98 38.89 7.50
C ILE A 51 21.02 37.48 6.91
N GLU A 52 21.93 37.21 5.98
CA GLU A 52 22.09 35.89 5.38
C GLU A 52 22.58 34.84 6.40
N ARG A 53 23.57 35.19 7.23
CA ARG A 53 24.02 34.33 8.33
C ARG A 53 22.93 34.09 9.37
N GLU A 54 22.17 35.12 9.72
CA GLU A 54 21.05 34.98 10.66
C GLU A 54 19.95 34.07 10.11
N LYS A 55 19.59 34.21 8.82
CA LYS A 55 18.69 33.28 8.14
C LYS A 55 19.24 31.86 8.11
N TRP A 56 20.54 31.70 7.87
CA TRP A 56 21.19 30.39 7.89
C TRP A 56 21.11 29.74 9.28
N HIS A 57 21.42 30.48 10.34
CA HIS A 57 21.27 29.99 11.71
C HIS A 57 19.82 29.67 12.08
N GLN A 58 18.85 30.44 11.59
CA GLN A 58 17.43 30.12 11.79
C GLN A 58 17.01 28.83 11.07
N LEU A 59 17.51 28.60 9.85
CA LEU A 59 17.26 27.34 9.12
C LEU A 59 17.92 26.16 9.82
N GLU A 60 19.16 26.31 10.26
CA GLU A 60 19.91 25.28 11.01
C GLU A 60 19.23 24.93 12.34
N ALA A 61 18.71 25.93 13.06
CA ALA A 61 17.95 25.70 14.28
C ALA A 61 16.65 24.91 14.03
N LYS A 62 15.89 25.27 12.99
CA LYS A 62 14.67 24.54 12.59
C LYS A 62 14.96 23.11 12.12
N ASP A 63 16.07 22.92 11.43
CA ASP A 63 16.53 21.62 10.94
C ASP A 63 16.99 20.73 12.10
N LEU A 64 17.65 21.29 13.11
CA LEU A 64 18.00 20.58 14.34
C LEU A 64 16.76 20.20 15.16
N GLU A 65 15.79 21.10 15.29
CA GLU A 65 14.52 20.83 15.99
C GLU A 65 13.77 19.68 15.31
N ARG A 66 13.61 19.72 13.97
CA ARG A 66 13.02 18.62 13.20
C ARG A 66 13.76 17.30 13.42
N ARG A 67 15.09 17.30 13.40
CA ARG A 67 15.89 16.08 13.65
C ARG A 67 15.65 15.50 15.03
N ASN A 68 15.47 16.34 16.05
CA ASN A 68 15.17 15.87 17.39
C ASN A 68 13.78 15.24 17.45
N GLU A 69 12.77 15.85 16.82
CA GLU A 69 11.42 15.29 16.70
C GLU A 69 11.43 13.93 15.95
N GLU A 70 12.08 13.87 14.78
CA GLU A 70 12.24 12.64 14.00
C GLU A 70 12.96 11.55 14.80
N LEU A 71 13.99 11.92 15.59
CA LEU A 71 14.73 10.98 16.44
C LEU A 71 13.87 10.45 17.59
N GLU A 72 13.08 11.30 18.24
CA GLU A 72 12.12 10.90 19.28
C GLU A 72 11.07 9.93 18.71
N GLU A 73 10.53 10.21 17.53
CA GLU A 73 9.62 9.29 16.83
C GLU A 73 10.28 7.94 16.52
N LEU A 74 11.55 7.95 16.09
CA LEU A 74 12.30 6.72 15.83
C LEU A 74 12.53 5.90 17.10
N TYR A 75 12.86 6.53 18.23
CA TYR A 75 12.99 5.82 19.52
C TYR A 75 11.68 5.17 19.95
N LEU A 76 10.56 5.89 19.82
CA LEU A 76 9.23 5.33 20.11
C LEU A 76 8.92 4.12 19.21
N LEU A 77 9.28 4.20 17.92
CA LEU A 77 9.08 3.10 16.99
C LEU A 77 9.98 1.90 17.31
N GLU A 78 11.23 2.15 17.70
CA GLU A 78 12.19 1.12 18.11
C GLU A 78 11.72 0.35 19.36
N GLU A 79 11.08 1.04 20.31
CA GLU A 79 10.46 0.41 21.47
C GLU A 79 9.17 -0.37 21.12
N CYS A 80 8.31 0.22 20.29
CA CYS A 80 7.00 -0.37 19.94
C CYS A 80 7.13 -1.59 19.01
N PHE A 81 8.13 -1.63 18.14
CA PHE A 81 8.32 -2.69 17.15
C PHE A 81 8.48 -4.10 17.78
N PRO A 82 9.39 -4.34 18.75
CA PRO A 82 9.56 -5.67 19.36
C PRO A 82 8.31 -6.11 20.13
N GLU A 83 7.59 -5.18 20.76
CA GLU A 83 6.31 -5.47 21.43
C GLU A 83 5.24 -5.90 20.42
N ALA A 84 5.12 -5.18 19.31
CA ALA A 84 4.21 -5.53 18.22
C ALA A 84 4.56 -6.91 17.61
N GLU A 85 5.83 -7.20 17.38
CA GLU A 85 6.28 -8.50 16.88
C GLU A 85 6.02 -9.63 17.88
N LYS A 86 6.21 -9.39 19.18
CA LYS A 86 5.82 -10.33 20.22
C LYS A 86 4.31 -10.58 20.21
N LEU A 87 3.50 -9.53 20.15
CA LEU A 87 2.04 -9.64 20.09
C LEU A 87 1.58 -10.43 18.86
N LYS A 88 2.19 -10.21 17.69
CA LYS A 88 1.92 -10.99 16.47
C LYS A 88 2.23 -12.48 16.69
N ARG A 89 3.38 -12.81 17.29
CA ARG A 89 3.75 -14.21 17.61
C ARG A 89 2.75 -14.85 18.58
N ASP A 90 2.43 -14.16 19.66
CA ASP A 90 1.50 -14.64 20.70
C ASP A 90 0.10 -14.85 20.09
N THR A 91 -0.34 -13.95 19.21
CA THR A 91 -1.62 -14.08 18.48
C THR A 91 -1.63 -15.30 17.56
N ARG A 92 -0.53 -15.59 16.86
CA ARG A 92 -0.39 -16.79 16.02
C ARG A 92 -0.48 -18.07 16.86
N LEU A 93 0.26 -18.13 17.96
CA LEU A 93 0.25 -19.28 18.87
C LEU A 93 -1.12 -19.51 19.49
N LEU A 94 -1.78 -18.44 19.92
CA LEU A 94 -3.15 -18.51 20.45
C LEU A 94 -4.14 -19.01 19.39
N SER A 95 -4.01 -18.56 18.14
CA SER A 95 -4.86 -19.01 17.04
C SER A 95 -4.67 -20.50 16.75
N GLN A 96 -3.42 -20.98 16.72
CA GLN A 96 -3.11 -22.41 16.57
C GLN A 96 -3.68 -23.24 17.73
N TRP A 97 -3.52 -22.76 18.96
CA TRP A 97 -4.08 -23.41 20.15
C TRP A 97 -5.61 -23.47 20.10
N ASN A 98 -6.27 -22.36 19.76
CA ASN A 98 -7.72 -22.31 19.63
C ASN A 98 -8.23 -23.30 18.58
N HIS A 99 -7.56 -23.38 17.43
CA HIS A 99 -7.89 -24.36 16.40
C HIS A 99 -7.74 -25.81 16.91
N TYR A 100 -6.63 -26.11 17.59
CA TYR A 100 -6.40 -27.43 18.20
C TYR A 100 -7.49 -27.83 19.21
N ILE A 101 -8.03 -26.88 19.97
CA ILE A 101 -9.07 -27.15 20.99
C ILE A 101 -10.47 -27.27 20.39
N GLN A 102 -10.78 -26.52 19.32
CA GLN A 102 -12.12 -26.48 18.75
C GLN A 102 -12.53 -27.79 18.08
N CYS A 103 -11.61 -28.52 17.45
CA CYS A 103 -11.86 -29.82 16.81
C CYS A 103 -13.14 -29.83 15.95
N ASP A 104 -13.43 -28.74 15.25
CA ASP A 104 -14.67 -28.53 14.50
C ASP A 104 -14.63 -29.18 13.10
N GLY A 105 -13.49 -29.77 12.73
CA GLY A 105 -13.26 -30.37 11.42
C GLY A 105 -12.99 -29.35 10.31
N SER A 106 -12.82 -28.07 10.64
CA SER A 106 -12.34 -27.08 9.68
C SER A 106 -10.88 -27.36 9.33
N PRO A 107 -10.44 -27.08 8.07
CA PRO A 107 -9.04 -27.28 7.69
C PRO A 107 -8.15 -26.19 8.30
N ASP A 108 -6.94 -26.56 8.71
CA ASP A 108 -5.90 -25.60 9.09
C ASP A 108 -5.27 -24.97 7.83
N PRO A 109 -5.37 -23.64 7.64
CA PRO A 109 -4.76 -22.97 6.49
C PRO A 109 -3.24 -23.03 6.44
N SER A 110 -2.58 -23.26 7.57
CA SER A 110 -1.13 -23.47 7.60
C SER A 110 -0.70 -24.83 7.06
N VAL A 111 -1.64 -25.80 7.01
CA VAL A 111 -1.42 -27.18 6.57
C VAL A 111 -1.98 -27.37 5.15
N SER A 112 -1.12 -27.23 4.16
CA SER A 112 -1.50 -27.25 2.74
C SER A 112 -2.28 -28.50 2.28
N PRO A 113 -1.96 -29.73 2.74
CA PRO A 113 -2.77 -30.90 2.42
C PRO A 113 -4.23 -30.78 2.82
N GLU A 114 -4.53 -30.17 3.98
CA GLU A 114 -5.90 -30.03 4.47
C GLU A 114 -6.72 -29.08 3.61
N ILE A 115 -6.13 -27.95 3.20
CA ILE A 115 -6.74 -27.01 2.26
C ILE A 115 -7.00 -27.68 0.91
N ASN A 116 -6.03 -28.42 0.37
CA ASN A 116 -6.20 -29.11 -0.91
C ASN A 116 -7.28 -30.19 -0.85
N THR A 117 -7.36 -30.93 0.25
CA THR A 117 -8.44 -31.89 0.50
C THR A 117 -9.78 -31.19 0.58
N PHE A 118 -9.89 -30.09 1.33
CA PHE A 118 -11.12 -29.30 1.42
C PHE A 118 -11.56 -28.77 0.04
N ILE A 119 -10.65 -28.16 -0.72
CA ILE A 119 -10.91 -27.66 -2.08
C ILE A 119 -11.44 -28.78 -2.98
N SER A 120 -10.80 -29.95 -2.94
CA SER A 120 -11.17 -31.11 -3.77
C SER A 120 -12.55 -31.65 -3.38
N LEU A 121 -12.78 -31.88 -2.09
CA LEU A 121 -14.07 -32.38 -1.58
C LEU A 121 -15.20 -31.41 -1.90
N TRP A 122 -14.99 -30.11 -1.66
CA TRP A 122 -16.02 -29.14 -1.97
C TRP A 122 -16.25 -29.10 -3.48
N LYS A 123 -15.23 -29.11 -4.33
CA LYS A 123 -15.40 -29.14 -5.79
C LYS A 123 -16.24 -30.32 -6.30
N GLU A 124 -16.19 -31.48 -5.65
CA GLU A 124 -16.99 -32.66 -6.00
C GLU A 124 -18.48 -32.53 -5.60
N GLU A 125 -18.79 -31.71 -4.61
CA GLU A 125 -20.17 -31.47 -4.20
C GLU A 125 -20.91 -30.63 -5.25
N THR A 126 -21.85 -31.24 -5.97
CA THR A 126 -22.57 -30.57 -7.08
C THR A 126 -24.01 -30.21 -6.72
N ASN A 127 -24.52 -30.73 -5.60
CA ASN A 127 -25.93 -30.66 -5.24
C ASN A 127 -26.19 -29.69 -4.08
N GLU A 128 -25.60 -28.50 -4.11
CA GLU A 128 -25.82 -27.47 -3.11
C GLU A 128 -26.86 -26.44 -3.57
N THR A 129 -27.58 -25.87 -2.61
CA THR A 129 -28.44 -24.70 -2.77
C THR A 129 -27.64 -23.41 -2.54
N LEU A 130 -28.20 -22.26 -2.90
CA LEU A 130 -27.52 -20.97 -2.67
C LEU A 130 -27.30 -20.71 -1.18
N GLU A 131 -28.28 -21.06 -0.34
CA GLU A 131 -28.21 -20.92 1.10
C GLU A 131 -27.10 -21.80 1.72
N GLU A 132 -26.93 -23.03 1.25
CA GLU A 132 -25.84 -23.92 1.67
C GLU A 132 -24.47 -23.40 1.22
N VAL A 133 -24.36 -22.89 -0.02
CA VAL A 133 -23.14 -22.26 -0.53
C VAL A 133 -22.78 -21.02 0.28
N ILE A 134 -23.75 -20.19 0.66
CA ILE A 134 -23.54 -19.02 1.52
C ILE A 134 -23.13 -19.42 2.94
N ALA A 135 -23.70 -20.49 3.50
CA ALA A 135 -23.26 -20.99 4.80
C ALA A 135 -21.80 -21.46 4.76
N LYS A 136 -21.40 -22.20 3.73
CA LYS A 136 -20.01 -22.65 3.54
C LYS A 136 -19.05 -21.52 3.15
N SER A 137 -19.53 -20.48 2.48
CA SER A 137 -18.69 -19.34 2.11
C SER A 137 -18.07 -18.66 3.33
N LYS A 138 -18.78 -18.62 4.47
CA LYS A 138 -18.26 -18.08 5.74
C LYS A 138 -16.98 -18.78 6.17
N LEU A 139 -16.94 -20.11 6.07
CA LEU A 139 -15.73 -20.89 6.35
C LEU A 139 -14.62 -20.54 5.36
N VAL A 140 -14.93 -20.51 4.06
CA VAL A 140 -13.95 -20.22 3.00
C VAL A 140 -13.33 -18.83 3.16
N LEU A 141 -14.15 -17.83 3.47
CA LEU A 141 -13.70 -16.46 3.73
C LEU A 141 -12.81 -16.40 4.97
N ASN A 142 -13.15 -17.14 6.03
CA ASN A 142 -12.30 -17.27 7.22
C ASN A 142 -10.94 -17.91 6.89
N LEU A 143 -10.92 -18.95 6.04
CA LEU A 143 -9.68 -19.58 5.59
C LEU A 143 -8.82 -18.60 4.77
N ILE A 144 -9.44 -17.84 3.86
CA ILE A 144 -8.75 -16.80 3.07
C ILE A 144 -8.17 -15.72 3.99
N GLU A 145 -8.95 -15.25 4.97
CA GLU A 145 -8.50 -14.26 5.95
C GLU A 145 -7.30 -14.77 6.76
N LYS A 146 -7.37 -16.01 7.27
CA LYS A 146 -6.25 -16.62 7.99
C LYS A 146 -5.00 -16.75 7.11
N LEU A 147 -5.13 -17.16 5.84
CA LEU A 147 -4.00 -17.20 4.89
C LEU A 147 -3.41 -15.79 4.66
N ARG A 148 -4.25 -14.77 4.51
CA ARG A 148 -3.81 -13.37 4.38
C ARG A 148 -3.08 -12.89 5.63
N LEU A 149 -3.59 -13.21 6.83
CA LEU A 149 -2.94 -12.89 8.09
C LEU A 149 -1.61 -13.61 8.26
N LEU A 150 -1.51 -14.89 7.87
CA LEU A 150 -0.23 -15.62 7.86
C LEU A 150 0.80 -14.93 6.97
N LEU A 151 0.40 -14.49 5.78
CA LEU A 151 1.27 -13.75 4.86
C LEU A 151 1.68 -12.38 5.39
N LEU A 152 0.80 -11.69 6.12
CA LEU A 152 1.04 -10.33 6.63
C LEU A 152 1.84 -10.32 7.93
N GLN A 153 1.55 -11.24 8.84
CA GLN A 153 2.09 -11.23 10.20
C GLN A 153 3.39 -12.00 10.32
N THR A 154 3.63 -13.00 9.46
CA THR A 154 4.84 -13.84 9.56
C THR A 154 6.01 -13.13 8.89
N PRO A 155 7.13 -12.93 9.61
CA PRO A 155 8.32 -12.29 9.04
C PRO A 155 8.86 -13.04 7.83
N SER A 156 9.46 -12.31 6.88
CA SER A 156 10.01 -12.91 5.65
C SER A 156 11.14 -13.91 5.89
N TYR A 157 11.85 -13.82 7.02
CA TYR A 157 12.88 -14.79 7.39
C TYR A 157 12.30 -16.11 7.95
N ASP A 158 11.04 -16.11 8.38
CA ASP A 158 10.33 -17.30 8.89
C ASP A 158 9.50 -17.99 7.78
N LEU A 159 9.37 -17.35 6.60
CA LEU A 159 8.59 -17.86 5.47
C LEU A 159 9.49 -18.19 4.29
N GLU A 160 9.49 -19.46 3.87
CA GLU A 160 10.06 -19.85 2.58
C GLU A 160 9.21 -19.30 1.42
N ASP A 161 9.85 -18.88 0.32
CA ASP A 161 9.13 -18.38 -0.86
C ASP A 161 8.13 -19.38 -1.42
N LYS A 162 8.44 -20.67 -1.33
CA LYS A 162 7.55 -21.75 -1.77
C LYS A 162 6.23 -21.72 -0.98
N THR A 163 6.32 -21.49 0.33
CA THR A 163 5.17 -21.37 1.22
C THR A 163 4.36 -20.12 0.91
N ILE A 164 5.02 -18.99 0.61
CA ILE A 164 4.35 -17.75 0.20
C ILE A 164 3.57 -17.95 -1.10
N ILE A 165 4.21 -18.54 -2.11
CA ILE A 165 3.57 -18.86 -3.40
C ILE A 165 2.39 -19.80 -3.18
N GLN A 166 2.57 -20.81 -2.33
CA GLN A 166 1.52 -21.76 -2.00
C GLN A 166 0.31 -21.10 -1.34
N TYR A 167 0.49 -20.29 -0.29
CA TYR A 167 -0.60 -19.61 0.39
C TYR A 167 -1.35 -18.67 -0.56
N ARG A 168 -0.63 -17.94 -1.42
CA ARG A 168 -1.24 -17.10 -2.46
C ARG A 168 -2.06 -17.92 -3.46
N GLY A 169 -1.51 -19.05 -3.92
CA GLY A 169 -2.19 -19.99 -4.79
C GLY A 169 -3.48 -20.51 -4.15
N SER A 170 -3.42 -20.95 -2.89
CA SER A 170 -4.58 -21.40 -2.13
C SER A 170 -5.65 -20.31 -1.95
N ILE A 171 -5.25 -19.05 -1.71
CA ILE A 171 -6.21 -17.92 -1.64
C ILE A 171 -6.95 -17.80 -2.97
N LEU A 172 -6.23 -17.78 -4.10
CA LEU A 172 -6.81 -17.65 -5.43
C LEU A 172 -7.74 -18.83 -5.74
N GLU A 173 -7.30 -20.07 -5.49
CA GLU A 173 -8.11 -21.26 -5.72
C GLU A 173 -9.40 -21.25 -4.89
N LEU A 174 -9.34 -20.82 -3.62
CA LEU A 174 -10.52 -20.69 -2.76
C LEU A 174 -11.49 -19.61 -3.27
N GLN A 175 -10.97 -18.47 -3.74
CA GLN A 175 -11.78 -17.39 -4.33
C GLN A 175 -12.47 -17.85 -5.62
N GLU A 176 -11.73 -18.49 -6.52
CA GLU A 176 -12.26 -19.04 -7.77
C GLU A 176 -13.30 -20.14 -7.52
N LEU A 177 -13.02 -21.04 -6.57
CA LEU A 177 -13.95 -22.09 -6.17
C LEU A 177 -15.24 -21.50 -5.59
N LEU A 178 -15.14 -20.49 -4.73
CA LEU A 178 -16.30 -19.81 -4.17
C LEU A 178 -17.17 -19.19 -5.28
N HIS A 179 -16.57 -18.50 -6.24
CA HIS A 179 -17.28 -17.93 -7.38
C HIS A 179 -17.92 -19.02 -8.26
N LEU A 180 -17.20 -20.12 -8.54
CA LEU A 180 -17.73 -21.28 -9.26
C LEU A 180 -18.96 -21.86 -8.54
N LYS A 181 -18.91 -21.99 -7.22
CA LYS A 181 -20.00 -22.53 -6.40
C LYS A 181 -21.24 -21.67 -6.45
N PHE A 182 -21.09 -20.35 -6.36
CA PHE A 182 -22.20 -19.43 -6.58
C PHE A 182 -22.82 -19.60 -7.97
N ASN A 183 -22.00 -19.79 -9.01
CA ASN A 183 -22.52 -20.00 -10.37
C ASN A 183 -23.29 -21.32 -10.52
N VAL A 184 -22.77 -22.43 -9.98
CA VAL A 184 -23.45 -23.73 -10.00
C VAL A 184 -24.78 -23.68 -9.25
N ALA A 185 -24.79 -23.07 -8.06
CA ALA A 185 -26.02 -22.90 -7.28
C ALA A 185 -27.02 -21.96 -7.96
N THR A 186 -26.55 -20.89 -8.61
CA THR A 186 -27.39 -19.98 -9.42
C THR A 186 -28.03 -20.74 -10.59
N GLU A 187 -27.25 -21.55 -11.31
CA GLU A 187 -27.77 -22.37 -12.42
C GLU A 187 -28.88 -23.30 -11.97
N ARG A 188 -28.66 -23.98 -10.84
CA ARG A 188 -29.63 -24.90 -10.26
C ARG A 188 -30.93 -24.19 -9.88
N LEU A 189 -30.83 -23.01 -9.26
CA LEU A 189 -32.00 -22.17 -8.97
C LEU A 189 -32.75 -21.84 -10.27
N LEU A 190 -32.04 -21.37 -11.29
CA LEU A 190 -32.64 -20.94 -12.56
C LEU A 190 -33.29 -22.09 -13.34
N ARG A 191 -32.79 -23.33 -13.23
CA ARG A 191 -33.45 -24.52 -13.82
C ARG A 191 -34.85 -24.76 -13.22
N GLN A 192 -35.10 -24.29 -12.00
CA GLN A 192 -36.37 -24.43 -11.31
C GLN A 192 -37.18 -23.13 -11.30
N ALA A 193 -36.75 -22.09 -12.02
CA ALA A 193 -37.33 -20.75 -11.95
C ALA A 193 -38.85 -20.72 -12.19
N SER A 194 -39.36 -21.52 -13.13
CA SER A 194 -40.80 -21.66 -13.41
C SER A 194 -41.63 -22.12 -12.20
N THR A 195 -41.06 -22.93 -11.30
CA THR A 195 -41.73 -23.37 -10.06
C THR A 195 -41.68 -22.33 -8.94
N LEU A 196 -40.74 -21.39 -9.05
CA LEU A 196 -40.51 -20.29 -8.11
C LEU A 196 -41.04 -18.96 -8.66
N ALA A 197 -41.82 -19.00 -9.75
CA ALA A 197 -42.39 -17.81 -10.36
C ALA A 197 -43.45 -17.20 -9.45
N ASP A 198 -43.35 -15.90 -9.24
CA ASP A 198 -44.38 -15.13 -8.55
C ASP A 198 -45.66 -15.08 -9.39
N LEU A 199 -46.81 -15.23 -8.73
CA LEU A 199 -48.11 -15.36 -9.39
C LEU A 199 -48.56 -14.06 -10.05
N ASP A 200 -48.17 -12.91 -9.48
CA ASP A 200 -48.61 -11.60 -9.94
C ASP A 200 -47.78 -11.12 -11.14
N SER A 201 -46.45 -11.17 -11.01
CA SER A 201 -45.53 -10.77 -12.06
C SER A 201 -45.45 -11.82 -13.18
N GLY A 202 -45.52 -13.10 -12.83
CA GLY A 202 -45.25 -14.24 -13.71
C GLY A 202 -43.76 -14.46 -14.00
N ASN A 203 -42.87 -13.84 -13.21
CA ASN A 203 -41.42 -13.98 -13.30
C ASN A 203 -40.86 -14.52 -11.97
N MET A 204 -39.63 -15.02 -11.97
CA MET A 204 -38.99 -15.46 -10.72
C MET A 204 -38.24 -14.28 -10.10
N GLU A 205 -38.36 -14.14 -8.79
CA GLU A 205 -37.57 -13.23 -7.97
C GLU A 205 -37.01 -14.00 -6.77
N LYS A 206 -35.74 -13.82 -6.45
CA LYS A 206 -35.10 -14.37 -5.25
C LYS A 206 -34.13 -13.35 -4.69
N VAL A 207 -34.29 -13.06 -3.40
CA VAL A 207 -33.37 -12.25 -2.60
C VAL A 207 -32.81 -13.10 -1.48
N ILE A 208 -31.49 -13.06 -1.29
CA ILE A 208 -30.82 -13.67 -0.15
C ILE A 208 -29.88 -12.62 0.43
N GLN A 209 -30.06 -12.32 1.72
CA GLN A 209 -29.22 -11.43 2.49
C GLN A 209 -28.49 -12.22 3.56
N ASP A 210 -27.17 -12.12 3.59
CA ASP A 210 -26.31 -12.68 4.61
C ASP A 210 -25.21 -11.67 4.99
N GLU A 211 -24.46 -11.96 6.05
CA GLU A 211 -23.41 -11.10 6.59
C GLU A 211 -22.35 -10.72 5.56
N ASN A 212 -21.91 -11.67 4.72
CA ASN A 212 -20.81 -11.44 3.77
C ASN A 212 -21.27 -11.15 2.34
N VAL A 213 -22.52 -11.48 2.01
CA VAL A 213 -23.02 -11.44 0.63
C VAL A 213 -24.50 -11.07 0.63
N THR A 214 -24.87 -10.20 -0.31
CA THR A 214 -26.26 -9.97 -0.69
C THR A 214 -26.47 -10.35 -2.15
N LEU A 215 -27.44 -11.22 -2.42
CA LEU A 215 -27.71 -11.77 -3.75
C LEU A 215 -29.14 -11.49 -4.19
N TYR A 216 -29.28 -10.92 -5.38
CA TYR A 216 -30.53 -10.70 -6.08
C TYR A 216 -30.53 -11.50 -7.38
N VAL A 217 -31.54 -12.33 -7.60
CA VAL A 217 -31.71 -13.09 -8.84
C VAL A 217 -33.12 -12.88 -9.38
N TRP A 218 -33.21 -12.45 -10.63
CA TRP A 218 -34.47 -12.30 -11.35
C TRP A 218 -34.44 -13.10 -12.64
N ALA A 219 -35.50 -13.85 -12.95
CA ALA A 219 -35.64 -14.59 -14.20
C ALA A 219 -36.84 -14.13 -15.03
N ASN A 220 -36.59 -13.78 -16.29
CA ASN A 220 -37.61 -13.35 -17.24
C ASN A 220 -38.33 -14.54 -17.88
N LEU A 221 -39.34 -15.07 -17.19
CA LEU A 221 -40.15 -16.18 -17.68
C LEU A 221 -41.23 -15.71 -18.65
N LYS A 222 -41.83 -14.54 -18.38
CA LYS A 222 -42.99 -14.02 -19.11
C LYS A 222 -42.62 -13.35 -20.44
N LYS A 223 -41.39 -12.84 -20.58
CA LYS A 223 -40.86 -12.22 -21.81
C LYS A 223 -41.74 -11.07 -22.33
N ASN A 224 -42.20 -10.22 -21.43
CA ASN A 224 -43.16 -9.16 -21.75
C ASN A 224 -42.44 -7.80 -21.96
N PRO A 225 -42.41 -7.24 -23.18
CA PRO A 225 -41.73 -5.97 -23.45
C PRO A 225 -42.33 -4.77 -22.74
N ARG A 226 -43.55 -4.89 -22.17
CA ARG A 226 -44.18 -3.82 -21.38
C ARG A 226 -43.68 -3.79 -19.93
N TYR A 227 -43.14 -4.90 -19.44
CA TYR A 227 -42.56 -5.03 -18.10
C TYR A 227 -41.06 -4.85 -18.19
N ARG A 228 -40.61 -3.59 -18.10
CA ARG A 228 -39.21 -3.19 -18.22
C ARG A 228 -38.56 -2.83 -16.88
N SER A 229 -39.37 -2.43 -15.91
CA SER A 229 -38.90 -2.14 -14.56
C SER A 229 -39.03 -3.39 -13.70
N VAL A 230 -37.90 -3.87 -13.20
CA VAL A 230 -37.82 -4.94 -12.21
C VAL A 230 -37.51 -4.29 -10.88
N ARG A 231 -38.41 -4.48 -9.92
CA ARG A 231 -38.22 -4.05 -8.55
C ARG A 231 -38.26 -5.28 -7.67
N PHE A 232 -37.23 -5.45 -6.86
CA PHE A 232 -37.23 -6.52 -5.89
C PHE A 232 -38.15 -6.13 -4.74
N SER A 233 -39.15 -6.97 -4.49
CA SER A 233 -40.10 -6.76 -3.40
C SER A 233 -39.29 -6.75 -2.11
N GLU A 234 -39.44 -5.70 -1.29
CA GLU A 234 -38.69 -5.45 -0.03
C GLU A 234 -37.38 -4.65 -0.14
N THR A 235 -36.87 -4.31 -1.33
CA THR A 235 -35.65 -3.47 -1.45
C THR A 235 -35.85 -2.22 -2.33
N GLN A 236 -34.93 -1.26 -2.20
CA GLN A 236 -34.88 -0.08 -3.07
C GLN A 236 -34.15 -0.36 -4.40
N ILE A 237 -33.65 -1.58 -4.60
CA ILE A 237 -32.95 -1.95 -5.83
C ILE A 237 -33.95 -2.08 -6.97
N ARG A 238 -33.62 -1.41 -8.06
CA ARG A 238 -34.43 -1.40 -9.29
C ARG A 238 -33.53 -1.59 -10.49
N PHE A 239 -34.01 -2.38 -11.44
CA PHE A 239 -33.43 -2.49 -12.77
C PHE A 239 -34.42 -1.94 -13.80
N GLU A 240 -33.94 -1.09 -14.70
CA GLU A 240 -34.67 -0.74 -15.92
C GLU A 240 -34.00 -1.43 -17.10
N ILE A 241 -34.74 -2.36 -17.70
CA ILE A 241 -34.22 -3.30 -18.68
C ILE A 241 -34.64 -2.85 -20.10
N PRO A 242 -33.69 -2.79 -21.04
CA PRO A 242 -33.95 -2.60 -22.46
C PRO A 242 -35.03 -3.53 -23.03
N ARG A 243 -35.80 -3.03 -24.01
CA ARG A 243 -36.89 -3.80 -24.64
C ARG A 243 -36.41 -5.13 -25.22
N ILE A 244 -35.20 -5.16 -25.78
CA ILE A 244 -34.59 -6.37 -26.37
C ILE A 244 -34.46 -7.46 -25.30
N LEU A 245 -33.88 -7.10 -24.16
CA LEU A 245 -33.70 -8.00 -23.02
C LEU A 245 -35.04 -8.41 -22.37
N ALA A 246 -36.02 -7.50 -22.31
CA ALA A 246 -37.37 -7.80 -21.80
C ALA A 246 -38.12 -8.84 -22.65
N THR A 247 -37.76 -9.03 -23.92
CA THR A 247 -38.30 -10.10 -24.79
C THR A 247 -37.47 -11.37 -24.80
N SER A 248 -36.25 -11.33 -24.28
CA SER A 248 -35.32 -12.47 -24.25
C SER A 248 -35.54 -13.37 -23.03
N GLY A 249 -35.22 -14.65 -23.17
CA GLY A 249 -35.18 -15.58 -22.04
C GLY A 249 -33.89 -15.40 -21.25
N ILE A 250 -33.83 -14.35 -20.44
CA ILE A 250 -32.65 -14.02 -19.63
C ILE A 250 -32.95 -14.14 -18.13
N ALA A 251 -31.89 -14.24 -17.36
CA ALA A 251 -31.89 -13.96 -15.93
C ALA A 251 -30.86 -12.85 -15.64
N ILE A 252 -31.14 -12.04 -14.62
CA ILE A 252 -30.22 -11.02 -14.11
C ILE A 252 -29.85 -11.40 -12.70
N ARG A 253 -28.55 -11.36 -12.42
CA ARG A 253 -28.01 -11.52 -11.07
C ARG A 253 -27.27 -10.26 -10.66
N LEU A 254 -27.60 -9.73 -9.50
CA LEU A 254 -26.77 -8.75 -8.81
C LEU A 254 -26.22 -9.41 -7.53
N LEU A 255 -24.92 -9.65 -7.51
CA LEU A 255 -24.20 -10.21 -6.38
C LEU A 255 -23.37 -9.10 -5.74
N HIS A 256 -23.69 -8.71 -4.51
CA HIS A 256 -22.92 -7.77 -3.71
C HIS A 256 -22.10 -8.55 -2.69
N THR A 257 -20.77 -8.53 -2.81
CA THR A 257 -19.86 -9.09 -1.80
C THR A 257 -19.44 -8.00 -0.83
N HIS A 258 -19.66 -8.18 0.46
CA HIS A 258 -19.27 -7.22 1.50
C HIS A 258 -17.77 -7.31 1.86
N TYR A 259 -17.00 -8.07 1.07
CA TYR A 259 -15.57 -8.30 1.24
C TYR A 259 -14.82 -8.01 -0.06
N ASP A 260 -13.52 -7.72 0.06
CA ASP A 260 -12.65 -7.46 -1.07
C ASP A 260 -11.97 -8.74 -1.60
N HIS A 261 -12.28 -9.04 -2.85
CA HIS A 261 -11.62 -10.07 -3.64
C HIS A 261 -11.13 -9.55 -5.01
N ALA A 262 -11.32 -8.26 -5.30
CA ALA A 262 -10.89 -7.63 -6.54
C ALA A 262 -9.46 -7.06 -6.40
N THR A 263 -9.09 -6.58 -5.21
CA THR A 263 -7.74 -6.06 -4.95
C THR A 263 -6.72 -7.19 -5.09
N PRO A 264 -5.73 -7.07 -6.00
CA PRO A 264 -4.71 -8.08 -6.19
C PRO A 264 -3.85 -8.29 -4.94
N LEU A 265 -3.43 -9.53 -4.69
CA LEU A 265 -2.43 -9.79 -3.66
C LEU A 265 -1.10 -9.17 -4.11
N ARG A 266 -0.62 -8.16 -3.38
CA ARG A 266 0.63 -7.43 -3.71
C ARG A 266 1.79 -8.39 -3.94
N PRO A 267 2.59 -8.27 -5.01
CA PRO A 267 3.84 -9.02 -5.15
C PRO A 267 4.71 -8.81 -3.91
N VAL A 268 5.28 -9.87 -3.33
CA VAL A 268 6.39 -9.67 -2.37
C VAL A 268 7.53 -9.09 -3.19
N SER A 269 8.07 -7.93 -2.77
CA SER A 269 9.25 -7.36 -3.41
C SER A 269 10.39 -8.35 -3.30
N ALA A 270 10.77 -8.98 -4.41
CA ALA A 270 11.78 -10.03 -4.46
C ALA A 270 13.21 -9.53 -4.20
N SER A 271 13.42 -8.26 -3.87
CA SER A 271 14.75 -7.66 -3.78
C SER A 271 15.43 -7.75 -2.41
N LEU A 272 14.75 -8.19 -1.35
CA LEU A 272 15.42 -8.28 -0.03
C LEU A 272 16.27 -9.54 0.18
N GLN A 273 16.21 -10.52 -0.72
CA GLN A 273 16.88 -11.82 -0.55
C GLN A 273 18.38 -11.82 -0.90
N GLY A 274 18.90 -10.74 -1.47
CA GLY A 274 20.29 -10.72 -1.92
C GLY A 274 21.33 -10.53 -0.82
N HIS A 275 21.06 -9.76 0.24
CA HIS A 275 22.16 -9.04 0.92
C HIS A 275 22.22 -9.15 2.45
N THR A 276 21.26 -9.77 3.14
CA THR A 276 21.38 -10.05 4.59
C THR A 276 22.54 -11.01 4.91
N ALA A 277 22.89 -11.91 3.99
CA ALA A 277 24.07 -12.77 4.11
C ALA A 277 25.40 -12.02 3.90
N THR A 278 25.39 -10.95 3.11
CA THR A 278 26.57 -10.13 2.82
C THR A 278 26.84 -9.17 3.99
N VAL A 279 25.79 -8.54 4.53
CA VAL A 279 25.89 -7.61 5.67
C VAL A 279 26.37 -8.32 6.95
N THR A 280 25.91 -9.55 7.23
CA THR A 280 26.39 -10.32 8.38
C THR A 280 27.85 -10.77 8.25
N HIS A 281 28.38 -10.93 7.04
CA HIS A 281 29.79 -11.27 6.82
C HIS A 281 30.70 -10.04 6.91
N PHE A 282 30.26 -8.88 6.39
CA PHE A 282 31.01 -7.62 6.50
C PHE A 282 31.13 -7.14 7.96
N VAL A 283 30.05 -7.22 8.74
CA VAL A 283 30.05 -6.85 10.17
C VAL A 283 30.96 -7.76 10.99
N LYS A 284 31.11 -9.04 10.63
CA LYS A 284 31.94 -9.99 11.38
C LYS A 284 33.44 -9.85 11.06
N ASP A 285 33.78 -9.56 9.81
CA ASP A 285 35.17 -9.38 9.35
C ASP A 285 35.76 -8.02 9.75
N GLU A 286 34.96 -6.95 9.82
CA GLU A 286 35.44 -5.63 10.25
C GLU A 286 35.57 -5.50 11.77
N VAL A 287 34.70 -6.16 12.55
CA VAL A 287 34.84 -6.23 14.02
C VAL A 287 36.10 -7.01 14.40
N GLN A 288 36.43 -8.10 13.70
CA GLN A 288 37.69 -8.83 13.92
C GLN A 288 38.94 -8.04 13.51
N LYS A 289 38.85 -7.18 12.48
CA LYS A 289 39.95 -6.28 12.11
C LYS A 289 40.15 -5.15 13.11
N GLY A 290 39.07 -4.54 13.58
CA GLY A 290 39.11 -3.48 14.61
C GLY A 290 39.68 -3.99 15.94
N GLU A 291 39.29 -5.18 16.40
CA GLU A 291 39.83 -5.80 17.62
C GLU A 291 41.34 -6.10 17.52
N ALA A 292 41.83 -6.45 16.33
CA ALA A 292 43.25 -6.73 16.07
C ALA A 292 44.11 -5.47 15.95
N GLU A 293 43.53 -4.32 15.58
CA GLU A 293 44.21 -3.02 15.49
C GLU A 293 44.33 -2.36 16.88
N ILE A 294 43.27 -2.45 17.70
CA ILE A 294 43.26 -1.97 19.10
C ILE A 294 44.25 -2.76 19.97
N SER A 295 44.41 -4.07 19.71
CA SER A 295 45.40 -4.91 20.41
C SER A 295 46.86 -4.54 20.09
N LYS A 296 47.11 -3.89 18.95
CA LYS A 296 48.45 -3.43 18.54
C LYS A 296 48.78 -2.04 19.08
N GLU A 297 47.82 -1.12 19.11
CA GLU A 297 48.00 0.21 19.72
C GLU A 297 48.24 0.10 21.23
N LEU A 298 47.52 -0.77 21.94
CA LEU A 298 47.76 -1.04 23.36
C LEU A 298 49.18 -1.61 23.60
N GLN A 299 49.69 -2.51 22.74
CA GLN A 299 51.03 -3.07 22.88
C GLN A 299 52.17 -2.07 22.63
N GLU A 300 51.94 -1.03 21.83
CA GLU A 300 52.94 0.01 21.56
C GLU A 300 53.00 1.05 22.69
N GLU A 301 51.88 1.31 23.37
CA GLU A 301 51.84 2.21 24.54
C GLU A 301 52.53 1.59 25.76
N TYR A 302 52.41 0.27 25.99
CA TYR A 302 53.10 -0.42 27.09
C TYR A 302 54.62 -0.52 26.91
N LYS A 303 55.17 -0.35 25.70
CA LYS A 303 56.62 -0.41 25.46
C LYS A 303 57.36 0.91 25.75
N GLN A 304 56.65 2.03 25.85
CA GLN A 304 57.28 3.33 26.08
C GLN A 304 57.44 3.68 27.58
N GLN A 305 56.82 2.93 28.49
CA GLN A 305 56.76 3.27 29.92
C GLN A 305 57.63 2.39 30.85
N GLU A 306 58.48 1.51 30.31
CA GLU A 306 59.34 0.60 31.09
C GLU A 306 60.86 0.87 30.96
N CYS A 307 61.26 2.11 30.65
CA CYS A 307 62.64 2.56 30.76
C CYS A 307 62.88 3.41 32.01
N GLU A 308 62.35 3.03 33.18
CA GLU A 308 62.85 3.54 34.47
C GLU A 308 62.29 2.75 35.66
N SER A 309 62.92 1.62 36.00
CA SER A 309 63.28 1.24 37.38
C SER A 309 63.77 -0.21 37.45
N VAL A 310 64.81 -0.40 38.26
CA VAL A 310 65.66 -1.59 38.35
C VAL A 310 65.59 -2.15 39.78
N SER A 311 65.78 -3.48 39.91
CA SER A 311 66.16 -4.30 41.09
C SER A 311 65.03 -4.80 42.00
N VAL A 312 65.01 -6.01 42.58
CA VAL A 312 65.88 -7.22 42.63
C VAL A 312 65.08 -8.38 43.32
N CYS A 313 65.36 -9.64 42.93
CA CYS A 313 65.16 -10.99 43.57
C CYS A 313 63.80 -11.38 44.21
N GLU A 314 63.11 -12.42 43.71
CA GLU A 314 63.29 -13.90 43.93
C GLU A 314 62.77 -14.40 45.30
N GLU A 315 61.64 -15.11 45.33
CA GLU A 315 61.54 -16.58 45.55
C GLU A 315 60.07 -17.04 45.70
N GLU A 316 59.84 -18.26 45.25
CA GLU A 316 58.58 -18.98 45.10
C GLU A 316 57.96 -19.42 46.44
N THR A 317 56.62 -19.43 46.58
CA THR A 317 55.85 -20.64 46.99
C THR A 317 54.32 -20.46 46.96
N LYS A 318 53.64 -21.55 46.57
CA LYS A 318 52.18 -21.82 46.55
C LYS A 318 51.46 -21.56 47.89
N VAL A 319 50.15 -21.26 47.83
CA VAL A 319 49.00 -22.06 48.38
C VAL A 319 47.68 -21.25 48.29
N GLU A 320 46.57 -21.98 48.28
CA GLU A 320 45.16 -21.71 47.95
C GLU A 320 44.33 -20.76 48.87
N GLU A 321 43.15 -20.42 48.34
CA GLU A 321 41.82 -20.17 48.97
C GLU A 321 41.38 -18.78 49.51
N GLN A 322 40.34 -18.26 48.82
CA GLN A 322 39.11 -17.55 49.27
C GLN A 322 39.14 -16.21 50.05
N GLY A 323 38.35 -15.25 49.54
CA GLY A 323 37.57 -14.28 50.35
C GLY A 323 37.65 -12.78 50.00
N ASP A 324 36.54 -12.26 49.43
CA ASP A 324 35.92 -10.92 49.54
C ASP A 324 36.62 -9.58 49.18
N ILE A 325 36.08 -8.98 48.10
CA ILE A 325 35.53 -7.61 47.89
C ILE A 325 35.99 -6.46 48.83
N GLU A 326 36.68 -5.44 48.29
CA GLU A 326 36.13 -4.06 48.09
C GLU A 326 37.12 -3.11 47.38
N VAL A 327 36.66 -2.63 46.20
CA VAL A 327 36.74 -1.25 45.66
C VAL A 327 38.11 -0.61 45.41
N GLN A 328 38.48 -0.50 44.13
CA GLN A 328 39.19 0.69 43.64
C GLN A 328 38.84 1.05 42.17
N MET A 329 38.11 2.16 42.04
CA MET A 329 38.02 3.13 40.92
C MET A 329 37.61 2.66 39.52
N SER A 330 36.32 2.79 39.25
CA SER A 330 35.69 2.98 37.94
C SER A 330 35.89 4.42 37.45
N PHE A 331 36.73 4.65 36.44
CA PHE A 331 36.70 5.91 35.67
C PHE A 331 37.07 5.74 34.18
N VAL A 332 37.23 4.50 33.69
CA VAL A 332 37.72 4.24 32.31
C VAL A 332 36.65 3.55 31.44
N GLN A 333 35.52 3.14 32.01
CA GLN A 333 34.52 2.32 31.29
C GLN A 333 33.47 3.14 30.51
N GLU A 334 33.14 4.36 30.93
CA GLU A 334 32.08 5.18 30.31
C GLU A 334 32.47 5.75 28.92
N GLU A 335 33.74 6.06 28.67
CA GLU A 335 34.17 6.62 27.38
C GLU A 335 34.24 5.57 26.26
N SER A 336 34.46 4.30 26.59
CA SER A 336 34.54 3.21 25.59
C SER A 336 33.14 2.72 25.16
N GLU A 337 32.16 2.73 26.06
CA GLU A 337 30.76 2.40 25.73
C GLU A 337 30.11 3.51 24.88
N ALA A 338 30.37 4.78 25.20
CA ALA A 338 29.83 5.91 24.43
C ALA A 338 30.36 5.97 22.98
N THR A 339 31.63 5.62 22.78
CA THR A 339 32.24 5.55 21.44
C THR A 339 31.73 4.35 20.65
N LYS A 340 31.49 3.21 21.32
CA LYS A 340 30.87 2.03 20.73
C LYS A 340 29.42 2.27 20.29
N CYS A 341 28.57 2.85 21.14
CA CYS A 341 27.20 3.20 20.79
C CYS A 341 27.14 4.19 19.61
N LYS A 342 28.09 5.14 19.54
CA LYS A 342 28.17 6.10 18.43
C LYS A 342 28.53 5.46 17.09
N LEU A 343 29.33 4.40 17.09
CA LEU A 343 29.64 3.61 15.90
C LEU A 343 28.46 2.72 15.50
N GLU A 344 27.80 2.08 16.46
CA GLU A 344 26.60 1.27 16.22
C GLU A 344 25.46 2.11 15.61
N MET A 345 25.22 3.33 16.12
CA MET A 345 24.22 4.25 15.56
C MET A 345 24.56 4.70 14.13
N LYS A 346 25.84 4.90 13.80
CA LYS A 346 26.26 5.25 12.42
C LYS A 346 26.01 4.10 11.45
N LEU A 347 26.36 2.89 11.84
CA LEU A 347 26.15 1.69 11.02
C LEU A 347 24.65 1.40 10.83
N LEU A 348 23.84 1.60 11.87
CA LEU A 348 22.37 1.51 11.77
C LEU A 348 21.81 2.57 10.82
N SER A 349 22.26 3.83 10.93
CA SER A 349 21.82 4.91 10.05
C SER A 349 22.15 4.63 8.58
N GLU A 350 23.34 4.09 8.30
CA GLU A 350 23.77 3.76 6.94
C GLU A 350 22.99 2.57 6.36
N ALA A 351 22.71 1.55 7.20
CA ALA A 351 21.85 0.42 6.83
C ALA A 351 20.40 0.83 6.55
N VAL A 352 19.83 1.73 7.38
CA VAL A 352 18.48 2.27 7.18
C VAL A 352 18.41 3.11 5.90
N PHE A 353 19.41 3.93 5.63
CA PHE A 353 19.47 4.74 4.41
C PHE A 353 19.57 3.86 3.15
N ALA A 354 20.38 2.81 3.19
CA ALA A 354 20.48 1.84 2.09
C ALA A 354 19.15 1.09 1.88
N ALA A 355 18.45 0.71 2.95
CA ALA A 355 17.13 0.08 2.88
C ALA A 355 16.07 1.03 2.29
N GLN A 356 16.08 2.31 2.66
CA GLN A 356 15.18 3.33 2.08
C GLN A 356 15.43 3.57 0.60
N LEU A 357 16.71 3.67 0.18
CA LEU A 357 17.06 3.80 -1.24
C LEU A 357 16.58 2.59 -2.06
N LEU A 358 16.73 1.38 -1.53
CA LEU A 358 16.22 0.17 -2.16
C LEU A 358 14.69 0.12 -2.24
N LEU A 359 13.97 0.66 -1.25
CA LEU A 359 12.50 0.77 -1.30
C LEU A 359 12.04 1.73 -2.42
N ILE A 360 12.80 2.81 -2.65
CA ILE A 360 12.51 3.79 -3.71
C ILE A 360 12.88 3.22 -5.08
N GLU A 361 14.02 2.54 -5.22
CA GLU A 361 14.50 1.97 -6.47
C GLU A 361 13.67 0.76 -6.94
N ASN A 362 13.09 -0.01 -6.00
CA ASN A 362 12.18 -1.12 -6.30
C ASN A 362 10.70 -0.70 -6.31
N ALA A 363 10.38 0.59 -6.19
CA ALA A 363 9.04 1.06 -6.46
C ALA A 363 8.79 0.92 -7.96
N ASN A 364 7.94 -0.03 -8.36
CA ASN A 364 7.58 -0.22 -9.77
C ASN A 364 7.15 1.12 -10.37
N GLU A 365 7.91 1.67 -11.32
CA GLU A 365 7.44 2.77 -12.15
C GLU A 365 6.18 2.29 -12.87
N LYS A 366 5.04 2.84 -12.48
CA LYS A 366 3.74 2.46 -13.03
C LYS A 366 3.70 2.86 -14.51
N PRO A 367 3.45 1.94 -15.46
CA PRO A 367 3.06 2.34 -16.80
C PRO A 367 1.72 3.07 -16.70
N CYS A 368 1.76 4.38 -16.87
CA CYS A 368 0.62 5.28 -16.68
C CYS A 368 -0.26 5.30 -17.93
N PHE A 369 -0.93 4.18 -18.21
CA PHE A 369 -2.04 4.13 -19.16
C PHE A 369 -3.17 3.33 -18.51
N CYS A 370 -3.94 3.98 -17.66
CA CYS A 370 -5.28 3.49 -17.31
C CYS A 370 -6.24 4.13 -18.32
N GLU A 371 -7.13 3.34 -18.92
CA GLU A 371 -8.24 3.90 -19.70
C GLU A 371 -9.15 4.73 -18.78
N ASP A 372 -9.92 5.68 -19.34
CA ASP A 372 -10.75 6.64 -18.57
C ASP A 372 -11.79 5.99 -17.62
N ASN A 373 -12.00 4.67 -17.69
CA ASN A 373 -12.93 3.91 -16.84
C ASN A 373 -12.27 2.77 -16.03
N GLU A 374 -10.94 2.65 -16.05
CA GLU A 374 -10.22 1.61 -15.30
C GLU A 374 -9.78 2.15 -13.94
N VAL A 375 -10.07 1.40 -12.86
CA VAL A 375 -9.71 1.80 -11.50
C VAL A 375 -8.40 1.13 -11.09
N ASP A 376 -7.41 1.95 -10.74
CA ASP A 376 -6.18 1.43 -10.16
C ASP A 376 -6.35 1.05 -8.68
N LEU A 377 -6.49 -0.26 -8.43
CA LEU A 377 -6.57 -0.83 -7.09
C LEU A 377 -5.26 -0.76 -6.29
N CYS A 378 -4.18 -0.25 -6.87
CA CYS A 378 -2.96 0.10 -6.12
C CYS A 378 -3.06 1.47 -5.46
N GLN A 379 -3.83 2.39 -6.05
CA GLN A 379 -4.06 3.75 -5.54
C GLN A 379 -5.34 3.84 -4.72
N PHE A 380 -6.39 3.15 -5.16
CA PHE A 380 -7.69 3.16 -4.52
C PHE A 380 -7.93 1.86 -3.75
N THR A 381 -8.67 1.96 -2.65
CA THR A 381 -9.10 0.81 -1.85
C THR A 381 -10.60 0.66 -1.97
N THR A 382 -11.09 -0.58 -2.06
CA THR A 382 -12.52 -0.86 -2.12
C THR A 382 -13.19 -0.51 -0.79
N LEU A 383 -14.37 0.13 -0.85
CA LEU A 383 -15.14 0.51 0.32
C LEU A 383 -16.61 0.12 0.12
N GLY A 384 -17.19 -0.56 1.12
CA GLY A 384 -18.57 -1.04 1.04
C GLY A 384 -18.77 -2.32 0.21
N GLY A 385 -17.69 -2.95 -0.27
CA GLY A 385 -17.74 -4.21 -1.02
C GLY A 385 -17.73 -4.03 -2.54
N VAL A 386 -18.07 -5.10 -3.26
CA VAL A 386 -18.05 -5.16 -4.74
C VAL A 386 -19.40 -5.63 -5.26
N TYR A 387 -19.94 -4.93 -6.27
CA TYR A 387 -21.18 -5.30 -6.94
C TYR A 387 -20.86 -5.96 -8.29
N HIS A 388 -21.36 -7.18 -8.49
CA HIS A 388 -21.27 -7.91 -9.75
C HIS A 388 -22.65 -7.99 -10.38
N LEU A 389 -22.77 -7.40 -11.56
CA LEU A 389 -23.97 -7.49 -12.39
C LEU A 389 -23.72 -8.48 -13.53
N ASP A 390 -24.43 -9.60 -13.50
CA ASP A 390 -24.37 -10.61 -14.55
C ASP A 390 -25.73 -10.78 -15.23
N ILE A 391 -25.67 -11.03 -16.54
CA ILE A 391 -26.83 -11.45 -17.33
C ILE A 391 -26.56 -12.89 -17.79
N PHE A 392 -27.54 -13.76 -17.59
CA PHE A 392 -27.47 -15.17 -17.95
C PHE A 392 -28.55 -15.55 -18.95
N GLU A 393 -28.26 -16.54 -19.77
CA GLU A 393 -29.28 -17.24 -20.53
C GLU A 393 -30.13 -18.06 -19.59
N LEU A 394 -31.45 -17.97 -19.74
CA LEU A 394 -32.37 -18.72 -18.91
C LEU A 394 -32.35 -20.21 -19.32
N PRO A 395 -31.99 -21.14 -18.42
CA PRO A 395 -31.98 -22.56 -18.72
C PRO A 395 -33.36 -23.06 -19.15
N PRO A 396 -33.44 -24.17 -19.91
CA PRO A 396 -34.71 -24.79 -20.28
C PRO A 396 -35.57 -25.08 -19.05
N GLN A 397 -36.79 -24.54 -19.04
CA GLN A 397 -37.73 -24.69 -17.93
C GLN A 397 -38.52 -25.99 -18.01
N CYS A 398 -38.90 -26.53 -16.85
CA CYS A 398 -39.75 -27.71 -16.75
C CYS A 398 -41.11 -27.50 -17.44
N LYS A 399 -41.52 -28.45 -18.28
CA LYS A 399 -42.80 -28.41 -18.99
C LYS A 399 -43.65 -29.64 -18.67
N PRO A 400 -44.95 -29.46 -18.32
CA PRO A 400 -45.87 -30.58 -18.17
C PRO A 400 -46.21 -31.16 -19.55
N MET A 401 -45.91 -32.44 -19.75
CA MET A 401 -46.28 -33.20 -20.95
C MET A 401 -46.92 -34.53 -20.56
N LYS A 402 -48.22 -34.69 -20.87
CA LYS A 402 -48.97 -35.95 -20.69
C LYS A 402 -48.83 -36.57 -19.28
N GLY A 403 -48.88 -35.75 -18.23
CA GLY A 403 -48.76 -36.20 -16.84
C GLY A 403 -47.33 -36.32 -16.31
N TRP A 404 -46.31 -36.10 -17.15
CA TRP A 404 -44.90 -36.04 -16.76
C TRP A 404 -44.39 -34.60 -16.74
N MET A 405 -43.43 -34.31 -15.88
CA MET A 405 -42.65 -33.06 -15.94
C MET A 405 -41.33 -33.37 -16.64
N ILE A 406 -41.10 -32.78 -17.81
CA ILE A 406 -39.90 -32.99 -18.61
C ILE A 406 -39.08 -31.69 -18.61
N VAL A 407 -37.76 -31.82 -18.44
CA VAL A 407 -36.81 -30.72 -18.54
C VAL A 407 -35.65 -31.14 -19.44
N GLU A 408 -35.21 -30.23 -20.31
CA GLU A 408 -34.00 -30.43 -21.10
C GLU A 408 -32.78 -30.04 -20.25
N ILE A 409 -31.79 -30.92 -20.21
CA ILE A 409 -30.56 -30.70 -19.45
C ILE A 409 -29.46 -30.35 -20.44
N LEU A 410 -29.02 -29.09 -20.41
CA LEU A 410 -27.84 -28.65 -21.13
C LEU A 410 -26.58 -29.23 -20.48
N LYS A 411 -25.60 -29.63 -21.30
CA LYS A 411 -24.28 -30.08 -20.81
C LYS A 411 -23.41 -28.92 -20.35
N GLU A 412 -23.64 -27.76 -20.94
CA GLU A 412 -22.98 -26.50 -20.61
C GLU A 412 -23.68 -25.95 -19.36
N GLY A 413 -22.88 -25.46 -18.39
CA GLY A 413 -23.39 -24.95 -17.12
C GLY A 413 -24.06 -23.58 -17.27
N LEU A 414 -23.98 -22.73 -16.24
CA LEU A 414 -24.52 -21.36 -16.30
C LEU A 414 -23.91 -20.56 -17.47
N GLN A 415 -24.72 -20.29 -18.50
CA GLN A 415 -24.32 -19.54 -19.69
C GLN A 415 -24.53 -18.04 -19.50
N LYS A 416 -23.48 -17.24 -19.74
CA LYS A 416 -23.57 -15.77 -19.76
C LYS A 416 -24.29 -15.32 -21.03
N TYR A 417 -25.18 -14.35 -20.88
CA TYR A 417 -25.82 -13.67 -22.00
C TYR A 417 -25.03 -12.42 -22.34
N ILE A 418 -24.48 -12.35 -23.55
CA ILE A 418 -23.64 -11.23 -23.98
C ILE A 418 -24.53 -10.06 -24.42
N TYR A 419 -24.37 -8.92 -23.76
CA TYR A 419 -25.09 -7.67 -24.05
C TYR A 419 -24.17 -6.46 -23.94
N PRO A 420 -24.01 -5.65 -25.01
CA PRO A 420 -24.53 -5.85 -26.37
C PRO A 420 -23.88 -7.06 -27.07
N PRO A 421 -24.54 -7.68 -28.07
CA PRO A 421 -23.97 -8.81 -28.81
C PRO A 421 -22.71 -8.40 -29.59
N GLU A 422 -21.73 -9.30 -29.70
CA GLU A 422 -20.44 -9.04 -30.37
C GLU A 422 -20.59 -8.71 -31.87
N SER A 423 -21.56 -9.31 -32.55
CA SER A 423 -21.89 -9.01 -33.94
C SER A 423 -22.97 -7.93 -34.04
N THR A 424 -22.56 -6.67 -34.07
CA THR A 424 -23.47 -5.53 -34.25
C THR A 424 -23.74 -5.17 -35.71
N GLU A 425 -23.21 -5.95 -36.68
CA GLU A 425 -23.26 -5.65 -38.13
C GLU A 425 -24.69 -5.45 -38.67
N ASP A 426 -25.71 -6.04 -38.04
CA ASP A 426 -27.12 -5.95 -38.45
C ASP A 426 -27.89 -4.74 -37.85
N PHE A 427 -27.28 -3.91 -37.00
CA PHE A 427 -27.96 -2.86 -36.26
C PHE A 427 -27.38 -1.46 -36.57
N GLU A 428 -27.82 -0.86 -37.69
CA GLU A 428 -27.35 0.47 -38.16
C GLU A 428 -27.92 1.69 -37.38
N THR A 429 -28.71 1.48 -36.32
CA THR A 429 -29.31 2.59 -35.56
C THR A 429 -28.46 3.01 -34.35
N GLU A 430 -28.21 4.32 -34.21
CA GLU A 430 -27.74 4.94 -32.96
C GLU A 430 -28.60 4.45 -31.77
N ASN A 431 -27.97 3.97 -30.70
CA ASN A 431 -28.60 3.39 -29.51
C ASN A 431 -29.43 2.11 -29.74
N ALA A 432 -29.04 1.25 -30.68
CA ALA A 432 -29.67 -0.08 -30.84
C ALA A 432 -29.67 -0.91 -29.55
N PHE A 433 -28.68 -0.71 -28.67
CA PHE A 433 -28.52 -1.44 -27.41
C PHE A 433 -28.35 -0.48 -26.23
N PRO A 434 -29.46 0.05 -25.67
CA PRO A 434 -29.38 0.94 -24.51
C PRO A 434 -28.86 0.20 -23.27
N PRO A 435 -28.14 0.84 -22.35
CA PRO A 435 -27.63 0.19 -21.15
C PRO A 435 -28.77 -0.29 -20.23
N ILE A 436 -28.45 -1.25 -19.35
CA ILE A 436 -29.31 -1.57 -18.21
C ILE A 436 -29.10 -0.48 -17.17
N GLU A 437 -30.17 0.17 -16.74
CA GLU A 437 -30.09 1.13 -15.65
C GLU A 437 -30.27 0.39 -14.33
N VAL A 438 -29.35 0.61 -13.38
CA VAL A 438 -29.40 0.00 -12.06
C VAL A 438 -29.51 1.11 -11.03
N THR A 439 -30.56 1.07 -10.21
CA THR A 439 -30.68 1.91 -9.03
C THR A 439 -30.26 1.10 -7.81
N LEU A 440 -29.24 1.58 -7.11
CA LEU A 440 -28.70 0.98 -5.89
C LEU A 440 -28.88 1.95 -4.71
N GLU A 441 -29.01 1.38 -3.52
CA GLU A 441 -28.96 2.14 -2.28
C GLU A 441 -27.52 2.16 -1.78
N VAL A 442 -26.95 3.36 -1.67
CA VAL A 442 -25.61 3.55 -1.11
C VAL A 442 -25.71 3.67 0.40
N GLN A 443 -24.69 3.22 1.13
CA GLN A 443 -24.62 3.39 2.58
C GLN A 443 -24.77 4.87 2.99
N GLU A 444 -25.59 5.11 4.02
CA GLU A 444 -25.93 6.45 4.53
C GLU A 444 -24.70 7.25 5.02
N ASN A 445 -23.60 6.57 5.32
CA ASN A 445 -22.38 7.17 5.86
C ASN A 445 -21.39 7.64 4.78
N VAL A 446 -21.75 7.57 3.49
CA VAL A 446 -20.87 7.98 2.39
C VAL A 446 -21.25 9.37 1.89
N ILE A 447 -20.27 10.27 1.86
CA ILE A 447 -20.40 11.61 1.27
C ILE A 447 -19.65 11.62 -0.05
N PHE A 448 -20.35 11.92 -1.13
CA PHE A 448 -19.77 12.08 -2.45
C PHE A 448 -19.41 13.54 -2.69
N PHE A 449 -18.11 13.82 -2.90
CA PHE A 449 -17.64 15.15 -3.31
C PHE A 449 -17.79 15.39 -4.81
N GLU A 450 -17.82 14.30 -5.59
CA GLU A 450 -18.02 14.27 -7.03
C GLU A 450 -19.05 13.18 -7.35
N ASP A 451 -19.73 13.30 -8.51
CA ASP A 451 -20.71 12.29 -8.92
C ASP A 451 -20.01 10.93 -9.12
N PRO A 452 -20.53 9.84 -8.53
CA PRO A 452 -19.89 8.53 -8.64
C PRO A 452 -19.89 8.05 -10.09
N MET A 453 -18.73 7.57 -10.55
CA MET A 453 -18.54 7.02 -11.88
C MET A 453 -18.56 5.49 -11.86
N VAL A 454 -19.03 4.88 -12.96
CA VAL A 454 -19.03 3.43 -13.13
C VAL A 454 -17.67 3.00 -13.68
N ALA A 455 -16.92 2.25 -12.88
CA ALA A 455 -15.70 1.57 -13.32
C ALA A 455 -16.03 0.36 -14.22
N ARG A 456 -15.19 0.09 -15.22
CA ARG A 456 -15.34 -1.07 -16.13
C ARG A 456 -14.24 -2.10 -15.94
#